data_AF-A0A914FGL6-F1
#
_entry.id   AF-A0A914FGL6-F1
#
_cell.length_a   1.000
_cell.length_b   1.000
_cell.length_c   1.000
_cell.angle_alpha   90.00
_cell.angle_beta   90.00
_cell.angle_gamma   90.00
#
_symmetry.space_group_name_H-M   'P 1'
#
loop_
_entity.id
_entity.type
_entity.pdbx_description
1 polymer ?
#
loop_
_entity_poly.entity_id
_entity_poly.type
_entity_poly.pdbx_seq_one_letter_code
_entity_poly.pdbx_strand_id
1 'polypeptide(L)'
;MKLMKNEWEKDVVYLYQFKRTQFTPNLSPFCMKIELFLRANNIPHQIIEDNKARSSKGQLPFIELNGRQIADSEFIVYELSEKFNIQENFSPEKSGSLRTLTRIFDVEVSK
;
A
#
# COMPACT_ATOMS: atom_id res chain seq x y z
N MET A 1 -8.91 1.20 -19.47
CA MET A 1 -8.43 0.88 -18.11
C MET A 1 -9.67 0.54 -17.28
N LYS A 2 -9.80 -0.69 -16.77
CA LYS A 2 -11.01 -1.12 -16.06
C LYS A 2 -10.76 -0.98 -14.56
N LEU A 3 -11.49 -0.08 -13.90
CA LEU A 3 -11.52 -0.01 -12.45
C LEU A 3 -12.23 -1.24 -11.90
N MET A 4 -11.74 -1.77 -10.79
CA MET A 4 -12.37 -2.89 -10.10
C MET A 4 -13.59 -2.41 -9.31
N LYS A 5 -13.58 -1.16 -8.82
CA LYS A 5 -14.73 -0.50 -8.19
C LYS A 5 -15.30 0.60 -9.08
N ASN A 6 -16.58 0.49 -9.45
CA ASN A 6 -17.29 1.50 -10.25
C ASN A 6 -17.81 2.68 -9.41
N GLU A 7 -18.03 2.48 -8.11
CA GLU A 7 -18.52 3.49 -7.16
C GLU A 7 -17.43 3.80 -6.12
N TRP A 8 -16.58 4.77 -6.44
CA TRP A 8 -15.53 5.24 -5.54
C TRP A 8 -15.96 6.51 -4.82
N GLU A 9 -15.58 6.61 -3.55
CA GLU A 9 -15.71 7.83 -2.76
C GLU A 9 -14.49 8.72 -2.94
N LYS A 10 -14.70 10.04 -2.93
CA LYS A 10 -13.62 11.01 -3.09
C LYS A 10 -12.68 10.95 -1.88
N ASP A 11 -11.39 10.90 -2.15
CA ASP A 11 -10.30 10.86 -1.17
C ASP A 11 -10.34 9.65 -0.20
N VAL A 12 -11.02 8.57 -0.61
CA VAL A 12 -10.95 7.26 0.05
C VAL A 12 -10.06 6.32 -0.77
N VAL A 13 -9.09 5.70 -0.12
CA VAL A 13 -8.16 4.75 -0.74
C VAL A 13 -8.74 3.34 -0.71
N TYR A 14 -8.90 2.70 -1.86
CA TYR A 14 -9.29 1.30 -1.96
C TYR A 14 -8.04 0.44 -2.14
N LEU A 15 -7.58 -0.21 -1.07
CA LEU A 15 -6.40 -1.07 -1.08
C LEU A 15 -6.81 -2.50 -1.44
N TYR A 16 -6.31 -2.99 -2.57
CA TYR A 16 -6.43 -4.38 -2.98
C TYR A 16 -5.21 -5.16 -2.51
N GLN A 17 -5.43 -6.19 -1.70
CA GLN A 17 -4.37 -7.01 -1.13
C GLN A 17 -4.77 -8.49 -0.99
N PHE A 18 -3.80 -9.34 -0.67
CA PHE A 18 -4.07 -10.74 -0.34
C PHE A 18 -4.97 -10.86 0.90
N LYS A 19 -5.71 -11.96 0.97
CA LYS A 19 -6.57 -12.27 2.11
C LYS A 19 -5.79 -12.26 3.41
N ARG A 20 -6.33 -11.60 4.43
CA ARG A 20 -5.73 -11.61 5.76
C ARG A 20 -5.88 -12.99 6.39
N THR A 21 -4.91 -13.39 7.20
CA THR A 21 -5.04 -14.60 8.02
C THR A 21 -5.35 -14.21 9.46
N GLN A 22 -5.88 -15.12 10.28
CA GLN A 22 -6.22 -14.78 11.67
C GLN A 22 -5.01 -14.36 12.52
N PHE A 23 -3.80 -14.73 12.09
CA PHE A 23 -2.57 -14.49 12.83
C PHE A 23 -1.72 -13.37 12.24
N THR A 24 -1.92 -12.99 10.98
CA THR A 24 -1.14 -11.94 10.31
C THR A 24 -1.99 -11.05 9.41
N PRO A 25 -1.76 -9.72 9.42
CA PRO A 25 -2.51 -8.77 8.61
C PRO A 25 -2.27 -8.95 7.10
N ASN A 26 -1.13 -9.51 6.67
CA ASN A 26 -0.91 -10.03 5.32
C ASN A 26 0.33 -10.94 5.31
N LEU A 27 0.42 -11.90 4.38
CA LEU A 27 1.65 -12.70 4.17
C LEU A 27 2.67 -11.99 3.26
N SER A 28 2.24 -11.00 2.49
CA SER A 28 3.13 -10.23 1.61
C SER A 28 3.65 -8.96 2.30
N PRO A 29 4.98 -8.72 2.32
CA PRO A 29 5.58 -7.56 2.96
C PRO A 29 5.12 -6.25 2.29
N PHE A 30 4.92 -6.27 0.97
CA PHE A 30 4.41 -5.12 0.22
C PHE A 30 2.99 -4.74 0.63
N CYS A 31 2.11 -5.71 0.85
CA CYS A 31 0.75 -5.44 1.32
C CYS A 31 0.75 -4.85 2.74
N MET A 32 1.58 -5.41 3.63
CA MET A 32 1.75 -4.88 4.98
C MET A 32 2.26 -3.45 4.99
N LYS A 33 3.23 -3.12 4.14
CA LYS A 33 3.79 -1.77 4.01
C LYS A 33 2.70 -0.74 3.73
N ILE A 34 1.85 -0.99 2.74
CA ILE A 34 0.79 -0.05 2.36
C ILE A 34 -0.30 0.03 3.44
N GLU A 35 -0.75 -1.12 3.97
CA GLU A 35 -1.75 -1.14 5.05
C GLU A 35 -1.27 -0.36 6.28
N LEU A 36 -0.01 -0.56 6.67
CA LEU A 36 0.59 0.15 7.80
C LEU A 36 0.72 1.64 7.52
N PHE A 37 1.16 2.03 6.31
CA PHE A 37 1.27 3.43 5.92
C PHE A 37 -0.07 4.15 5.99
N LEU A 38 -1.14 3.54 5.47
CA LEU A 38 -2.49 4.09 5.50
C LEU A 38 -2.99 4.26 6.94
N ARG A 39 -2.76 3.26 7.80
CA ARG A 39 -3.15 3.32 9.22
C ARG A 39 -2.34 4.34 10.00
N ALA A 40 -1.02 4.38 9.82
CA ALA A 40 -0.14 5.27 10.55
C ALA A 40 -0.45 6.75 10.28
N ASN A 41 -0.90 7.06 9.06
CA ASN A 41 -1.25 8.42 8.64
C ASN A 41 -2.76 8.72 8.75
N ASN A 42 -3.56 7.83 9.36
CA ASN A 42 -5.02 7.95 9.46
C ASN A 42 -5.72 8.27 8.12
N ILE A 43 -5.20 7.71 7.03
CA ILE A 43 -5.78 7.90 5.69
C ILE A 43 -7.07 7.08 5.60
N PRO A 44 -8.20 7.67 5.17
CA PRO A 44 -9.42 6.94 4.92
C PRO A 44 -9.18 5.85 3.87
N HIS A 45 -9.34 4.58 4.27
CA HIS A 45 -9.09 3.46 3.37
C HIS A 45 -10.06 2.30 3.59
N GLN A 46 -10.34 1.58 2.52
CA GLN A 46 -11.07 0.31 2.53
C GLN A 46 -10.15 -0.78 2.01
N ILE A 47 -10.10 -1.90 2.73
CA ILE A 47 -9.33 -3.07 2.31
C ILE A 47 -10.24 -4.01 1.56
N ILE A 48 -9.84 -4.33 0.32
CA ILE A 48 -10.49 -5.30 -0.54
C ILE A 48 -9.57 -6.51 -0.63
N GLU A 49 -10.01 -7.59 0.03
CA GLU A 49 -9.27 -8.84 0.10
C GLU A 49 -9.64 -9.72 -1.10
N ASP A 50 -8.75 -9.81 -2.08
CA ASP A 50 -8.94 -10.68 -3.24
C ASP A 50 -7.60 -11.25 -3.73
N ASN A 51 -7.44 -12.56 -3.60
CA ASN A 51 -6.24 -13.28 -4.02
C ASN A 51 -6.06 -13.31 -5.54
N LYS A 52 -7.14 -13.12 -6.31
CA LYS A 52 -7.14 -13.08 -7.79
C LYS A 52 -7.08 -11.66 -8.34
N ALA A 53 -7.31 -10.64 -7.52
CA ALA A 53 -7.20 -9.25 -7.96
C ALA A 53 -5.77 -8.97 -8.41
N ARG A 54 -5.67 -8.30 -9.55
CA ARG A 54 -4.41 -7.87 -10.14
C ARG A 54 -4.59 -6.46 -10.67
N SER A 55 -3.58 -5.63 -10.49
CA SER A 55 -3.55 -4.33 -11.15
C SER A 55 -3.52 -4.50 -12.66
N SER A 56 -3.70 -3.41 -13.37
CA SER A 56 -3.45 -3.28 -14.81
C SER A 56 -2.07 -3.77 -15.24
N LYS A 57 -1.09 -3.78 -14.32
CA LYS A 57 0.27 -4.31 -14.52
C LYS A 57 0.46 -5.76 -14.06
N GLY A 58 -0.59 -6.44 -13.58
CA GLY A 58 -0.49 -7.80 -13.06
C GLY A 58 0.11 -7.89 -11.65
N GLN A 59 0.22 -6.77 -10.92
CA GLN A 59 0.86 -6.71 -9.60
C GLN A 59 -0.19 -6.58 -8.48
N LEU A 60 0.17 -7.06 -7.29
CA LEU A 60 -0.55 -6.90 -6.02
C LEU A 60 0.52 -6.61 -4.94
N PRO A 61 0.31 -5.67 -4.00
CA PRO A 61 -0.87 -4.83 -3.81
C PRO A 61 -1.01 -3.72 -4.86
N PHE A 62 -2.22 -3.18 -4.99
CA PHE A 62 -2.48 -1.93 -5.70
C PHE A 62 -3.60 -1.15 -5.01
N ILE A 63 -3.69 0.15 -5.29
CA ILE A 63 -4.77 1.00 -4.78
C ILE A 63 -5.62 1.56 -5.92
N GLU A 64 -6.87 1.87 -5.59
CA GLU A 64 -7.69 2.77 -6.38
C GLU A 64 -8.01 4.03 -5.55
N LEU A 65 -7.74 5.20 -6.12
CA LEU A 65 -7.95 6.49 -5.49
C LEU A 65 -8.52 7.46 -6.52
N ASN A 66 -9.67 8.09 -6.22
CA ASN A 66 -10.31 9.08 -7.09
C ASN A 66 -10.48 8.61 -8.55
N GLY A 67 -10.88 7.35 -8.74
CA GLY A 67 -11.05 6.75 -10.07
C GLY A 67 -9.74 6.46 -10.83
N ARG A 68 -8.58 6.50 -10.15
CA ARG A 68 -7.28 6.12 -10.71
C ARG A 68 -6.75 4.89 -10.01
N GLN A 69 -6.22 3.96 -10.78
CA GLN A 69 -5.53 2.79 -10.25
C GLN A 69 -4.03 3.07 -10.19
N ILE A 70 -3.42 2.81 -9.04
CA ILE A 70 -2.01 3.01 -8.77
C ILE A 70 -1.45 1.68 -8.28
N ALA A 71 -0.44 1.16 -8.97
CA ALA A 71 0.26 -0.07 -8.63
C ALA A 71 1.73 0.23 -8.38
N ASP A 72 2.45 -0.73 -7.79
CA ASP A 72 3.81 -0.62 -7.24
C ASP A 72 3.83 0.02 -5.84
N SER A 73 4.37 -0.70 -4.85
CA SER A 73 4.33 -0.25 -3.45
C SER A 73 5.10 1.04 -3.19
N GLU A 74 6.21 1.30 -3.89
CA GLU A 74 6.96 2.55 -3.73
C GLU A 74 6.17 3.72 -4.31
N PHE A 75 5.59 3.51 -5.50
CA PHE A 75 4.83 4.55 -6.18
C PHE A 75 3.53 4.87 -5.46
N ILE A 76 2.87 3.87 -4.86
CA ILE A 76 1.69 4.05 -4.02
C ILE A 76 2.00 4.96 -2.82
N VAL A 77 3.10 4.70 -2.11
CA VAL A 77 3.50 5.54 -0.97
C VAL A 77 3.78 6.97 -1.43
N TYR A 78 4.56 7.15 -2.51
CA TYR A 78 4.86 8.46 -3.06
C TYR A 78 3.59 9.26 -3.41
N GLU A 79 2.67 8.67 -4.18
CA GLU A 79 1.43 9.34 -4.58
C GLU A 79 0.53 9.68 -3.38
N LEU A 80 0.45 8.80 -2.38
CA LEU A 80 -0.31 9.08 -1.16
C LEU A 80 0.35 10.17 -0.32
N SER A 81 1.68 10.17 -0.21
CA SER A 81 2.43 11.21 0.50
C SER A 81 2.17 12.58 -0.09
N GLU A 82 2.31 12.71 -1.42
CA GLU A 82 2.04 13.96 -2.15
C GLU A 82 0.57 14.38 -2.01
N LYS A 83 -0.36 13.43 -2.15
CA LYS A 83 -1.81 13.72 -2.13
C LYS A 83 -2.32 14.17 -0.76
N PHE A 84 -1.85 13.55 0.32
CA PHE A 84 -2.28 13.85 1.69
C PHE A 84 -1.34 14.83 2.41
N ASN A 85 -0.36 15.40 1.69
CA ASN A 85 0.69 16.26 2.24
C ASN A 85 1.32 15.66 3.50
N ILE A 86 1.57 14.34 3.44
CA ILE A 86 2.25 13.62 4.51
C ILE A 86 3.71 14.02 4.36
N GLN A 87 4.17 14.84 5.31
CA GLN A 87 5.59 15.00 5.51
C GLN A 87 6.09 13.63 5.98
N GLU A 88 6.58 12.82 5.05
CA GLU A 88 7.43 11.71 5.43
C GLU A 88 8.55 12.35 6.23
N ASN A 89 8.51 12.18 7.56
CA ASN A 89 9.59 12.52 8.47
C ASN A 89 10.76 11.57 8.20
N PHE A 90 11.26 11.59 6.96
CA PHE A 90 12.57 11.15 6.58
C PHE A 90 13.55 12.20 7.09
N SER A 91 13.69 12.28 8.41
CA SER A 91 14.90 12.86 8.94
C SER A 91 16.07 12.05 8.35
N PRO A 92 17.09 12.68 7.75
CA PRO A 92 18.25 11.99 7.19
C PRO A 92 18.92 11.05 8.21
N GLU A 93 18.78 11.34 9.51
CA GLU A 93 19.34 10.54 10.59
C GLU A 93 18.52 9.29 10.96
N LYS A 94 17.23 9.24 10.63
CA LYS A 94 16.34 8.07 10.91
C LYS A 94 15.96 7.27 9.67
N SER A 95 16.15 7.86 8.47
CA SER A 95 15.88 7.21 7.18
C SER A 95 16.83 6.05 6.88
N GLY A 96 18.03 6.06 7.46
CA GLY A 96 18.95 4.93 7.41
C GLY A 96 18.40 3.70 8.13
N SER A 97 17.62 3.85 9.21
CA SER A 97 17.16 2.71 10.01
C SER A 97 15.87 2.10 9.46
N LEU A 98 14.89 2.91 9.07
CA LEU A 98 13.62 2.41 8.52
C LEU A 98 13.80 1.81 7.12
N ARG A 99 14.61 2.42 6.25
CA ARG A 99 14.88 1.87 4.91
C ARG A 99 15.74 0.61 4.99
N THR A 100 16.61 0.51 5.98
CA THR A 100 17.38 -0.73 6.25
C THR A 100 16.49 -1.80 6.88
N LEU A 101 15.58 -1.46 7.79
CA LEU A 101 14.61 -2.42 8.33
C LEU A 101 13.63 -2.91 7.26
N THR A 102 13.04 -2.02 6.45
CA THR A 102 12.19 -2.43 5.33
C THR A 102 12.96 -3.31 4.35
N ARG A 103 14.22 -2.97 4.04
CA ARG A 103 15.05 -3.83 3.18
C ARG A 103 15.43 -5.15 3.83
N ILE A 104 15.66 -5.19 5.15
CA ILE A 104 15.88 -6.43 5.90
C ILE A 104 14.62 -7.30 5.86
N PHE A 105 13.43 -6.74 6.14
CA PHE A 105 12.15 -7.46 6.04
C PHE A 105 11.87 -7.93 4.60
N ASP A 106 12.14 -7.12 3.58
CA ASP A 106 11.98 -7.50 2.17
C ASP A 106 12.97 -8.61 1.75
N VAL A 107 14.19 -8.61 2.32
CA VAL A 107 15.23 -9.62 2.07
C VAL A 107 14.97 -10.92 2.84
N GLU A 108 14.47 -10.85 4.08
CA GLU A 108 14.14 -12.04 4.90
C GLU A 108 12.89 -12.76 4.42
N VAL A 109 11.90 -12.05 3.87
CA VAL A 109 10.66 -12.67 3.35
C VAL A 109 10.84 -13.22 1.93
N SER A 110 11.91 -12.84 1.22
CA SER A 110 12.19 -13.32 -0.15
C SER A 110 13.08 -14.59 -0.21
N LYS A 111 13.22 -15.33 0.90
CA LYS A 111 14.06 -16.55 0.98
C LYS A 111 13.24 -17.82 1.21
#